data_AF-A0A7Z1S2J7-F1
#
_entry.id   AF-A0A7Z1S2J7-F1
#
_cell.length_a   1.000
_cell.length_b   1.000
_cell.length_c   1.000
_cell.angle_alpha   90.00
_cell.angle_beta   90.00
_cell.angle_gamma   90.00
#
_symmetry.space_group_name_H-M   'P 1'
#
loop_
_entity.id
_entity.type
_entity.pdbx_description
1 polymer ?
#
loop_
_entity_poly.entity_id
_entity_poly.type
_entity_poly.pdbx_seq_one_letter_code
_entity_poly.pdbx_strand_id
1 'polypeptide(L)'
;MNTLNTTPNQEEMKAQRYVCTAIPFELGEIVMTQGIAELLDKNIGASLHIYLMRHNNGDWGNVCAEDKITNDEAAKTGERIISEYILCGERIWIITERDRSVTTVLLPSEY
;
A
#
# COMPACT_ATOMS: atom_id res chain seq x y z
N MET A 1 -40.39 30.15 10.21
CA MET A 1 -40.60 28.92 9.42
C MET A 1 -39.55 28.89 8.31
N ASN A 2 -38.96 27.71 8.11
CA ASN A 2 -38.13 27.24 6.99
C ASN A 2 -36.65 27.69 7.00
N THR A 3 -35.73 26.96 7.64
CA THR A 3 -35.01 25.74 7.18
C THR A 3 -34.12 25.96 5.96
N LEU A 4 -32.82 26.17 6.21
CA LEU A 4 -31.75 25.73 5.30
C LEU A 4 -30.88 24.76 6.09
N ASN A 5 -31.32 23.50 6.14
CA ASN A 5 -30.45 22.38 6.45
C ASN A 5 -29.60 22.16 5.21
N THR A 6 -28.38 22.71 5.22
CA THR A 6 -27.35 22.31 4.26
C THR A 6 -26.90 20.92 4.69
N THR A 7 -27.48 19.89 4.08
CA THR A 7 -27.00 18.53 4.20
C THR A 7 -25.54 18.50 3.72
N PRO A 8 -24.58 18.03 4.52
CA PRO A 8 -23.20 17.85 4.07
C PRO A 8 -23.17 16.94 2.83
N ASN A 9 -22.27 17.25 1.90
CA ASN A 9 -22.15 16.54 0.63
C ASN A 9 -21.84 15.05 0.88
N GLN A 10 -22.37 14.13 0.07
CA GLN A 10 -22.15 12.68 0.25
C GLN A 10 -20.67 12.28 0.13
N GLU A 11 -19.84 13.11 -0.51
CA GLU A 11 -18.37 12.93 -0.55
C GLU A 11 -17.69 13.22 0.79
N GLU A 12 -18.23 14.12 1.62
CA GLU A 12 -17.66 14.46 2.94
C GLU A 12 -17.88 13.35 3.98
N MET A 13 -18.80 12.40 3.71
CA MET A 13 -19.16 11.30 4.62
C MET A 13 -18.35 10.00 4.41
N LYS A 14 -17.44 9.95 3.42
CA LYS A 14 -16.70 8.73 3.05
C LYS A 14 -15.31 8.59 3.68
N ALA A 15 -15.11 9.10 4.90
CA ALA A 15 -14.12 8.48 5.77
C ALA A 15 -14.73 7.15 6.27
N GLN A 16 -14.85 6.17 5.37
CA GLN A 16 -15.18 4.79 5.73
C GLN A 16 -14.19 4.42 6.83
N ARG A 17 -14.67 4.09 8.04
CA ARG A 17 -13.82 3.66 9.15
C ARG A 17 -13.16 2.35 8.75
N TYR A 18 -12.03 2.42 8.06
CA TYR A 18 -11.19 1.29 7.75
C TYR A 18 -10.46 0.87 9.04
N VAL A 19 -10.60 -0.40 9.37
CA VAL A 19 -9.82 -1.07 10.40
C VAL A 19 -9.18 -2.27 9.71
N CYS A 20 -7.85 -2.34 9.77
CA CYS A 20 -7.11 -3.45 9.20
C CYS A 20 -7.50 -4.76 9.89
N THR A 21 -7.77 -5.78 9.08
CA THR A 21 -8.07 -7.16 9.50
C THR A 21 -7.09 -8.17 8.92
N ALA A 22 -6.06 -7.70 8.21
CA ALA A 22 -5.00 -8.53 7.67
C ALA A 22 -4.33 -9.38 8.75
N ILE A 23 -3.84 -10.55 8.34
CA ILE A 23 -2.87 -11.33 9.10
C ILE A 23 -1.48 -11.11 8.50
N PRO A 24 -0.40 -11.16 9.31
CA PRO A 24 0.94 -11.12 8.76
C PRO A 24 1.16 -12.27 7.76
N PHE A 25 1.92 -11.98 6.72
CA PHE A 25 2.27 -12.95 5.68
C PHE A 25 3.76 -12.92 5.36
N GLU A 26 4.26 -13.99 4.76
CA GLU A 26 5.65 -14.07 4.32
C GLU A 26 5.87 -13.28 3.04
N LEU A 27 7.00 -12.55 3.01
CA LEU A 27 7.49 -11.96 1.77
C LEU A 27 8.21 -13.04 0.95
N GLY A 28 8.06 -12.96 -0.37
CA GLY A 28 8.79 -13.83 -1.29
C GLY A 28 10.23 -13.37 -1.51
N GLU A 29 10.82 -13.77 -2.63
CA GLU A 29 12.06 -13.18 -3.12
C GLU A 29 11.85 -11.66 -3.32
N ILE A 30 12.61 -10.86 -2.59
CA ILE A 30 12.48 -9.40 -2.65
C ILE A 30 13.35 -8.89 -3.80
N VAL A 31 12.69 -8.30 -4.79
CA VAL A 31 13.33 -7.66 -5.94
C VAL A 31 12.91 -6.20 -6.03
N MET A 32 13.72 -5.38 -6.70
CA MET A 32 13.38 -3.98 -6.97
C MET A 32 13.71 -3.61 -8.41
N THR A 33 12.94 -2.68 -8.95
CA THR A 33 13.19 -2.13 -10.28
C THR A 33 14.40 -1.18 -10.30
N GLN A 34 14.86 -0.86 -11.50
CA GLN A 34 15.94 0.10 -11.72
C GLN A 34 15.61 1.49 -11.15
N GLY A 35 14.37 1.97 -11.31
CA GLY A 35 13.95 3.26 -10.76
C GLY A 35 14.07 3.33 -9.23
N ILE A 36 13.78 2.23 -8.52
CA ILE A 36 13.96 2.15 -7.07
C ILE A 36 15.44 2.12 -6.69
N ALA A 37 16.27 1.37 -7.42
CA ALA A 37 17.71 1.35 -7.19
C ALA A 37 18.31 2.76 -7.32
N GLU A 38 17.97 3.48 -8.39
CA GLU A 38 18.42 4.86 -8.59
C GLU A 38 17.91 5.84 -7.53
N LEU A 39 16.68 5.63 -7.04
CA LEU A 39 16.12 6.44 -5.97
C LEU A 39 16.91 6.27 -4.67
N LEU A 40 17.28 5.05 -4.33
CA LEU A 40 18.11 4.76 -3.14
C LEU A 40 19.52 5.32 -3.28
N ASP A 41 20.16 5.14 -4.45
CA ASP A 41 21.52 5.66 -4.71
C ASP A 41 21.61 7.18 -4.57
N LYS A 42 20.56 7.91 -5.01
CA LYS A 42 20.47 9.37 -4.87
C LYS A 42 20.21 9.83 -3.44
N ASN A 43 19.71 8.96 -2.57
CA ASN A 43 19.26 9.30 -1.21
C ASN A 43 19.96 8.44 -0.16
N ILE A 44 21.21 8.78 0.16
CA ILE A 44 22.03 8.05 1.13
C ILE A 44 21.29 7.92 2.47
N GLY A 45 21.14 6.68 2.95
CA GLY A 45 20.45 6.34 4.19
C GLY A 45 18.96 5.99 4.02
N ALA A 46 18.40 6.16 2.83
CA ALA A 46 17.09 5.62 2.48
C ALA A 46 17.10 4.09 2.57
N SER A 47 16.01 3.50 3.04
CA SER A 47 15.89 2.04 3.21
C SER A 47 14.47 1.57 2.93
N LEU A 48 14.36 0.46 2.23
CA LEU A 48 13.08 -0.22 1.95
C LEU A 48 12.57 -1.02 3.15
N HIS A 49 13.42 -1.31 4.14
CA HIS A 49 13.13 -2.26 5.22
C HIS A 49 11.84 -1.94 5.97
N ILE A 50 11.63 -0.68 6.34
CA ILE A 50 10.42 -0.27 7.08
C ILE A 50 9.14 -0.44 6.25
N TYR A 51 9.22 -0.24 4.93
CA TYR A 51 8.07 -0.37 4.05
C TYR A 51 7.71 -1.84 3.79
N LEU A 52 8.73 -2.70 3.68
CA LEU A 52 8.54 -4.15 3.62
C LEU A 52 7.91 -4.69 4.90
N MET A 53 8.37 -4.22 6.08
CA MET A 53 7.75 -4.57 7.37
C MET A 53 6.32 -4.06 7.51
N ARG A 54 6.01 -2.89 6.94
CA ARG A 54 4.63 -2.37 6.93
C ARG A 54 3.76 -3.23 6.03
N HIS A 55 4.23 -3.56 4.84
CA HIS A 55 3.51 -4.38 3.87
C HIS A 55 3.18 -5.75 4.44
N ASN A 56 4.18 -6.46 5.00
CA ASN A 56 3.95 -7.81 5.50
C ASN A 56 3.09 -7.87 6.78
N ASN A 57 2.93 -6.76 7.50
CA ASN A 57 2.09 -6.65 8.70
C ASN A 57 0.71 -6.02 8.45
N GLY A 58 0.31 -5.79 7.20
CA GLY A 58 -1.03 -5.28 6.88
C GLY A 58 -1.19 -3.76 6.93
N ASP A 59 -0.08 -3.02 6.99
CA ASP A 59 -0.13 -1.58 6.75
C ASP A 59 0.00 -1.32 5.25
N TRP A 60 -1.13 -1.10 4.60
CA TRP A 60 -1.23 -0.89 3.15
C TRP A 60 -0.86 0.52 2.68
N GLY A 61 -0.47 1.40 3.60
CA GLY A 61 -0.06 2.77 3.31
C GLY A 61 -1.18 3.61 2.69
N ASN A 62 -0.91 4.17 1.50
CA ASN A 62 -1.71 5.23 0.88
C ASN A 62 -2.76 4.75 -0.14
N VAL A 63 -3.01 3.44 -0.24
CA VAL A 63 -4.09 2.92 -1.10
C VAL A 63 -5.47 3.31 -0.55
N CYS A 64 -6.50 3.33 -1.40
CA CYS A 64 -7.86 3.71 -0.99
C CYS A 64 -8.48 2.68 -0.02
N ALA A 65 -9.54 3.04 0.69
CA ALA A 65 -10.14 2.16 1.69
C ALA A 65 -10.63 0.82 1.10
N GLU A 66 -11.15 0.86 -0.12
CA GLU A 66 -11.59 -0.31 -0.88
C GLU A 66 -10.42 -1.26 -1.20
N ASP A 67 -9.27 -0.72 -1.60
CA ASP A 67 -8.05 -1.50 -1.85
C ASP A 67 -7.46 -2.07 -0.55
N LYS A 68 -7.56 -1.31 0.55
CA LYS A 68 -7.14 -1.80 1.87
C LYS A 68 -7.95 -3.03 2.30
N ILE A 69 -9.26 -3.00 2.10
CA ILE A 69 -10.14 -4.15 2.37
C ILE A 69 -9.79 -5.32 1.46
N THR A 70 -9.49 -5.06 0.19
CA THR A 70 -9.06 -6.10 -0.76
C THR A 70 -7.75 -6.75 -0.31
N ASN A 71 -6.77 -5.95 0.12
CA ASN A 71 -5.50 -6.45 0.64
C ASN A 71 -5.66 -7.23 1.94
N ASP A 72 -6.55 -6.80 2.85
CA ASP A 72 -6.87 -7.54 4.08
C ASP A 72 -7.34 -8.97 3.78
N GLU A 73 -8.23 -9.13 2.81
CA GLU A 73 -8.71 -10.44 2.39
C GLU A 73 -7.63 -11.23 1.64
N ALA A 74 -6.84 -10.56 0.79
CA ALA A 74 -5.72 -11.17 0.09
C ALA A 74 -4.64 -11.72 1.04
N ALA A 75 -4.38 -11.04 2.17
CA ALA A 75 -3.47 -11.51 3.21
C ALA A 75 -3.90 -12.84 3.83
N LYS A 76 -5.22 -13.09 3.91
CA LYS A 76 -5.79 -14.33 4.46
C LYS A 76 -5.93 -15.45 3.42
N THR A 77 -6.22 -15.08 2.18
CA THR A 77 -6.60 -16.01 1.11
C THR A 77 -5.46 -16.35 0.15
N GLY A 78 -4.35 -15.62 0.23
CA GLY A 78 -3.23 -15.78 -0.68
C GLY A 78 -3.37 -15.03 -1.99
N GLU A 79 -4.32 -14.10 -2.16
CA GLU A 79 -4.37 -13.27 -3.39
C GLU A 79 -3.19 -12.27 -3.47
N ARG A 80 -2.96 -11.68 -4.66
CA ARG A 80 -1.93 -10.65 -4.84
C ARG A 80 -2.24 -9.45 -3.93
N ILE A 81 -1.19 -8.89 -3.32
CA ILE A 81 -1.29 -7.74 -2.41
C ILE A 81 -0.51 -6.57 -2.99
N ILE A 82 -1.07 -5.37 -2.93
CA ILE A 82 -0.43 -4.14 -3.42
C ILE A 82 -0.49 -3.05 -2.35
N SER A 83 0.65 -2.66 -1.80
CA SER A 83 0.77 -1.48 -0.93
C SER A 83 1.34 -0.28 -1.68
N GLU A 84 0.99 0.92 -1.24
CA GLU A 84 1.59 2.17 -1.71
C GLU A 84 2.20 2.97 -0.56
N TYR A 85 3.42 3.48 -0.75
CA TYR A 85 4.09 4.33 0.23
C TYR A 85 4.77 5.53 -0.42
N ILE A 86 5.25 6.47 0.42
CA ILE A 86 6.15 7.55 0.02
C ILE A 86 7.55 7.25 0.55
N LEU A 87 8.53 7.18 -0.34
CA LEU A 87 9.96 7.05 -0.05
C LEU A 87 10.70 8.20 -0.73
N CYS A 88 11.46 8.99 0.04
CA CYS A 88 12.24 10.11 -0.50
C CYS A 88 11.41 11.11 -1.33
N GLY A 89 10.12 11.27 -0.99
CA GLY A 89 9.18 12.14 -1.72
C GLY A 89 8.52 11.48 -2.93
N GLU A 90 8.96 10.29 -3.34
CA GLU A 90 8.41 9.55 -4.47
C GLU A 90 7.39 8.50 -4.02
N ARG A 91 6.37 8.27 -4.87
CA ARG A 91 5.43 7.16 -4.69
C ARG A 91 6.10 5.86 -5.10
N ILE A 92 6.01 4.86 -4.25
CA ILE A 92 6.48 3.50 -4.53
C ILE A 92 5.36 2.49 -4.27
N TRP A 93 5.37 1.41 -5.04
CA TRP A 93 4.52 0.25 -4.82
C TRP A 93 5.35 -0.92 -4.28
N ILE A 94 4.74 -1.70 -3.40
CA ILE A 94 5.24 -3.01 -2.98
C ILE A 94 4.15 -4.04 -3.31
N ILE A 95 4.49 -4.97 -4.19
CA ILE A 95 3.56 -5.99 -4.70
C ILE A 95 4.07 -7.36 -4.30
N THR A 96 3.25 -8.14 -3.60
CA THR A 96 3.52 -9.56 -3.34
C THR A 96 2.58 -10.42 -4.16
N GLU A 97 3.13 -11.32 -4.97
CA GLU A 97 2.36 -12.20 -5.85
C GLU A 97 1.53 -13.24 -5.09
N ARG A 98 0.51 -13.78 -5.77
CA ARG A 98 -0.47 -14.73 -5.21
C ARG A 98 0.19 -15.95 -4.53
N ASP A 99 1.21 -16.51 -5.16
CA ASP A 99 1.94 -17.66 -4.62
C ASP A 99 3.00 -17.28 -3.57
N ARG A 100 3.09 -15.99 -3.18
CA ARG A 100 4.10 -15.44 -2.28
C ARG A 100 5.54 -15.74 -2.74
N SER A 101 5.74 -16.02 -4.04
CA SER A 101 7.07 -16.35 -4.57
C SER A 101 7.98 -15.12 -4.66
N VAL A 102 7.40 -13.96 -4.98
CA VAL A 102 8.15 -12.72 -5.23
C VAL A 102 7.42 -11.53 -4.60
N THR A 103 8.22 -10.64 -4.00
CA THR A 103 7.80 -9.30 -3.57
C THR A 103 8.59 -8.27 -4.35
N THR A 104 7.93 -7.54 -5.24
CA THR A 104 8.55 -6.50 -6.09
C THR A 104 8.33 -5.13 -5.50
N VAL A 105 9.39 -4.34 -5.40
CA VAL A 105 9.32 -2.89 -5.11
C VAL A 105 9.58 -2.12 -6.39
N LEU A 106 8.66 -1.22 -6.75
CA LEU A 106 8.70 -0.51 -8.04
C LEU A 106 8.09 0.89 -7.97
N LEU A 107 8.46 1.75 -8.91
CA LEU A 107 7.75 3.00 -9.14
C LEU A 107 6.42 2.71 -9.87
N PRO A 108 5.33 3.46 -9.62
CA PRO A 108 4.07 3.29 -10.35
C PRO A 108 4.21 3.43 -11.88
N SER A 109 5.22 4.15 -12.36
CA SER A 109 5.50 4.33 -13.78
C SER A 109 6.17 3.11 -14.45
N GLU A 110 6.63 2.14 -13.65
CA GLU A 110 7.31 0.93 -14.12
C GLU A 110 6.38 -0.31 -14.13
N TYR A 111 5.10 -0.12 -13.80
CA TYR A 111 4.04 -1.13 -13.86
C TYR A 111 3.12 -0.88 -15.06
#